data_AF-A0AAD4S1X2-F1
#
_entry.id   AF-A0AAD4S1X2-F1
#
_cell.length_a   1.000
_cell.length_b   1.000
_cell.length_c   1.000
_cell.angle_alpha   90.00
_cell.angle_beta   90.00
_cell.angle_gamma   90.00
#
_symmetry.space_group_name_H-M   'P 1'
#
loop_
_entity.id
_entity.type
_entity.pdbx_description
1 polymer ?
#
loop_
_entity_poly.entity_id
_entity_poly.type
_entity_poly.pdbx_seq_one_letter_code
_entity_poly.pdbx_strand_id
1 'polypeptide(L)'
;MVDDLSKIGKLSDCLAIADVSASMSGTQMDVAVALGLLVSEMSQDPWKGQLITFSEDPQLHKIEDSTDFQKVFDQILQVAVDGKLTEDQMIKRLFVFSDMEFNEAAGKYSYSYENEAVLDPTKEWETDYQVIQNKFREKGYTNVPEIVFWNLRDPRSTPVLGQQKGVAMLSGFSKNLLTLFLEGSDFNEFTPIRVMEKAISGEEYNKLVVVD
;
A
#
# COMPACT_ATOMS: atom_id res chain seq x y z
N MET A 1 -13.16 -16.98 -4.02
CA MET A 1 -12.22 -16.02 -3.39
C MET A 1 -12.62 -14.57 -3.65
N VAL A 2 -12.59 -14.06 -4.89
CA VAL A 2 -13.05 -12.68 -5.18
C VAL A 2 -14.50 -12.48 -4.76
N ASP A 3 -15.39 -13.41 -5.12
CA ASP A 3 -16.80 -13.37 -4.71
C ASP A 3 -16.98 -13.41 -3.19
N ASP A 4 -16.13 -14.14 -2.46
CA ASP A 4 -16.22 -14.25 -1.01
C ASP A 4 -15.70 -12.98 -0.31
N LEU A 5 -14.62 -12.39 -0.83
CA LEU A 5 -14.07 -11.13 -0.32
C LEU A 5 -15.00 -9.96 -0.65
N SER A 6 -15.65 -9.97 -1.82
CA SER A 6 -16.63 -8.95 -2.22
C SER A 6 -17.88 -8.92 -1.31
N LYS A 7 -18.19 -10.04 -0.63
CA LYS A 7 -19.26 -10.13 0.37
C LYS A 7 -18.85 -9.55 1.72
N ILE A 8 -17.55 -9.58 2.05
CA ILE A 8 -16.98 -9.01 3.28
C ILE A 8 -16.89 -7.49 3.16
N GLY A 9 -16.55 -6.99 1.97
CA GLY A 9 -16.55 -5.57 1.67
C GLY A 9 -16.08 -5.31 0.23
N LYS A 10 -16.23 -4.07 -0.22
CA LYS A 10 -15.56 -3.59 -1.44
C LYS A 10 -14.30 -2.84 -1.04
N LEU A 11 -13.20 -3.05 -1.76
CA LEU A 11 -12.08 -2.10 -1.74
C LEU A 11 -12.51 -0.88 -2.55
N SER A 12 -13.43 -0.09 -2.02
CA SER A 12 -13.78 1.19 -2.64
C SER A 12 -12.51 2.04 -2.69
N ASP A 13 -12.18 2.54 -3.88
CA ASP A 13 -11.18 3.58 -4.08
C ASP A 13 -9.76 3.17 -3.66
N CYS A 14 -9.33 1.97 -4.06
CA CYS A 14 -7.97 1.48 -3.82
C CYS A 14 -7.18 1.35 -5.13
N LEU A 15 -5.87 1.56 -5.06
CA LEU A 15 -4.92 1.29 -6.14
C LEU A 15 -3.80 0.41 -5.62
N ALA A 16 -3.26 -0.46 -6.46
CA ALA A 16 -2.12 -1.31 -6.11
C ALA A 16 -0.88 -1.02 -6.95
N ILE A 17 0.27 -1.15 -6.30
CA ILE A 17 1.61 -1.22 -6.88
C ILE A 17 2.19 -2.60 -6.53
N ALA A 18 2.62 -3.34 -7.54
CA ALA A 18 3.31 -4.62 -7.38
C ALA A 18 4.76 -4.50 -7.85
N ASP A 19 5.69 -4.77 -6.94
CA ASP A 19 7.10 -4.93 -7.26
C ASP A 19 7.29 -6.23 -8.04
N VAL A 20 7.77 -6.07 -9.27
CA VAL A 20 8.09 -7.15 -10.20
C VAL A 20 9.56 -7.15 -10.62
N SER A 21 10.44 -6.61 -9.76
CA SER A 21 11.89 -6.62 -9.92
C SER A 21 12.50 -8.02 -9.77
N ALA A 22 13.78 -8.18 -10.17
CA ALA A 22 14.45 -9.48 -10.13
C ALA A 22 14.56 -10.08 -8.71
N SER A 23 14.63 -9.26 -7.66
CA SER A 23 14.68 -9.72 -6.26
C SER A 23 13.38 -10.40 -5.81
N MET A 24 12.26 -10.02 -6.43
CA MET A 24 10.95 -10.60 -6.19
C MET A 24 10.77 -11.98 -6.85
N SER A 25 11.74 -12.48 -7.64
CA SER A 25 11.58 -13.71 -8.42
C SER A 25 11.13 -14.93 -7.58
N GLY A 26 10.17 -15.69 -8.14
CA GLY A 26 9.57 -16.84 -7.46
C GLY A 26 8.25 -16.49 -6.77
N THR A 27 8.02 -17.02 -5.57
CA THR A 27 6.72 -16.91 -4.88
C THR A 27 6.36 -15.47 -4.51
N GLN A 28 7.33 -14.62 -4.21
CA GLN A 28 7.08 -13.22 -3.84
C GLN A 28 6.45 -12.45 -5.01
N MET A 29 6.97 -12.62 -6.22
CA MET A 29 6.41 -12.10 -7.47
C MET A 29 4.98 -12.56 -7.68
N ASP A 30 4.75 -13.86 -7.61
CA ASP A 30 3.43 -14.46 -7.84
C ASP A 30 2.40 -13.89 -6.84
N VAL A 31 2.81 -13.71 -5.58
CA VAL A 31 1.96 -13.11 -4.55
C VAL A 31 1.73 -11.63 -4.82
N ALA A 32 2.76 -10.83 -5.15
CA ALA A 32 2.62 -9.41 -5.43
C ALA A 32 1.65 -9.15 -6.60
N VAL A 33 1.80 -9.91 -7.69
CA VAL A 33 0.92 -9.82 -8.86
C VAL A 33 -0.50 -10.30 -8.52
N ALA A 34 -0.64 -11.43 -7.83
CA ALA A 34 -1.96 -11.95 -7.45
C ALA A 34 -2.73 -10.98 -6.53
N LEU A 35 -2.06 -10.37 -5.56
CA LEU A 35 -2.64 -9.36 -4.67
C LEU A 35 -2.94 -8.07 -5.42
N GLY A 36 -2.05 -7.63 -6.30
CA GLY A 36 -2.26 -6.46 -7.16
C GLY A 36 -3.48 -6.60 -8.06
N LEU A 37 -3.63 -7.76 -8.71
CA LEU A 37 -4.81 -8.09 -9.52
C LEU A 37 -6.09 -8.18 -8.68
N LEU A 38 -6.01 -8.75 -7.49
CA LEU A 38 -7.16 -8.81 -6.57
C LEU A 38 -7.63 -7.39 -6.19
N VAL A 39 -6.72 -6.50 -5.80
CA VAL A 39 -7.06 -5.09 -5.49
C VAL A 39 -7.69 -4.43 -6.72
N SER A 40 -7.05 -4.58 -7.88
CA SER A 40 -7.51 -4.02 -9.16
C SER A 40 -8.94 -4.46 -9.54
N GLU A 41 -9.29 -5.74 -9.35
CA GLU A 41 -10.63 -6.27 -9.62
C GLU A 41 -11.68 -5.83 -8.60
N MET A 42 -11.28 -5.65 -7.33
CA MET A 42 -12.17 -5.23 -6.26
C MET A 42 -12.43 -3.72 -6.23
N SER A 43 -11.55 -2.93 -6.85
CA SER A 43 -11.71 -1.49 -7.01
C SER A 43 -12.91 -1.12 -7.88
N GLN A 44 -13.41 0.10 -7.71
CA GLN A 44 -14.51 0.66 -8.50
C GLN A 44 -13.98 1.60 -9.58
N ASP A 45 -14.79 1.88 -10.60
CA ASP A 45 -14.46 2.88 -11.62
C ASP A 45 -14.20 4.25 -10.95
N PRO A 46 -13.21 5.03 -11.42
CA PRO A 46 -12.37 4.81 -12.61
C PRO A 46 -11.12 3.96 -12.39
N TRP A 47 -10.88 3.48 -11.16
CA TRP A 47 -9.64 2.80 -10.76
C TRP A 47 -9.68 1.29 -10.95
N LYS A 48 -10.85 0.75 -11.25
CA LYS A 48 -11.03 -0.67 -11.55
C LYS A 48 -10.15 -1.11 -12.72
N GLY A 49 -9.52 -2.27 -12.59
CA GLY A 49 -8.65 -2.83 -13.63
C GLY A 49 -7.26 -2.18 -13.69
N GLN A 50 -6.93 -1.26 -12.78
CA GLN A 50 -5.64 -0.59 -12.75
C GLN A 50 -4.69 -1.25 -11.72
N LEU A 51 -3.56 -1.79 -12.20
CA LEU A 51 -2.41 -2.24 -11.38
C LEU A 51 -1.10 -1.58 -11.83
N ILE A 52 -0.35 -0.94 -10.94
CA ILE A 52 1.00 -0.39 -11.21
C ILE A 52 2.04 -1.48 -10.95
N THR A 53 3.02 -1.62 -11.84
CA THR A 53 4.13 -2.57 -11.70
C THR A 53 5.46 -1.82 -11.66
N PHE A 54 6.45 -2.36 -10.97
CA PHE A 54 7.81 -1.80 -10.89
C PHE A 54 8.86 -2.87 -11.23
N SER A 55 9.82 -2.60 -12.12
CA SER A 55 10.87 -3.56 -12.52
C SER A 55 12.09 -2.86 -13.12
N GLU A 56 13.28 -3.45 -13.02
CA GLU A 56 14.50 -2.91 -13.68
C GLU A 56 14.44 -2.88 -15.24
N ASP A 57 13.51 -3.61 -15.87
CA ASP A 57 13.27 -3.62 -17.32
C ASP A 57 11.75 -3.53 -17.62
N PRO A 58 11.15 -2.33 -17.54
CA PRO A 58 9.71 -2.17 -17.64
C PRO A 58 9.21 -2.38 -19.08
N GLN A 59 8.26 -3.31 -19.26
CA GLN A 59 7.50 -3.42 -20.51
C GLN A 59 6.15 -2.70 -20.42
N LEU A 60 5.88 -1.93 -21.48
CA LEU A 60 4.83 -0.94 -21.62
C LEU A 60 3.46 -1.47 -21.17
N HIS A 61 2.99 -1.02 -20.00
CA HIS A 61 1.61 -0.59 -19.72
C HIS A 61 1.50 0.19 -18.38
N LYS A 62 2.57 0.73 -17.78
CA LYS A 62 2.47 1.70 -16.66
C LYS A 62 3.84 2.24 -16.24
N ILE A 63 3.78 3.46 -15.67
CA ILE A 63 4.78 4.31 -15.02
C ILE A 63 6.23 3.80 -15.09
N GLU A 64 7.06 4.51 -15.85
CA GLU A 64 8.51 4.32 -15.90
C GLU A 64 9.16 4.51 -14.52
N ASP A 65 10.01 3.54 -14.20
CA ASP A 65 11.08 3.50 -13.19
C ASP A 65 11.30 4.75 -12.35
N SER A 66 10.74 4.69 -11.15
CA SER A 66 11.48 4.95 -9.92
C SER A 66 10.53 4.71 -8.75
N THR A 67 11.06 4.21 -7.64
CA THR A 67 10.43 4.21 -6.32
C THR A 67 10.27 5.65 -5.80
N ASP A 68 9.61 6.48 -6.61
CA ASP A 68 9.37 7.88 -6.36
C ASP A 68 7.88 8.03 -6.11
N PHE A 69 7.53 7.94 -4.83
CA PHE A 69 6.15 8.12 -4.40
C PHE A 69 5.58 9.46 -4.90
N GLN A 70 6.37 10.53 -4.98
CA GLN A 70 5.85 11.80 -5.51
C GLN A 70 5.36 11.66 -6.95
N LYS A 71 6.09 10.96 -7.82
CA LYS A 71 5.64 10.72 -9.21
C LYS A 71 4.38 9.88 -9.27
N VAL A 72 4.27 8.86 -8.42
CA VAL A 72 3.05 8.03 -8.33
C VAL A 72 1.85 8.90 -7.96
N PHE A 73 1.98 9.74 -6.92
CA PHE A 73 0.93 10.67 -6.50
C PHE A 73 0.63 11.73 -7.56
N ASP A 74 1.63 12.22 -8.27
CA ASP A 74 1.45 13.17 -9.39
C ASP A 74 0.61 12.52 -10.51
N GLN A 75 0.81 11.24 -10.79
CA GLN A 75 0.04 10.53 -11.80
C GLN A 75 -1.39 10.23 -11.35
N ILE A 76 -1.59 9.84 -10.09
CA ILE A 76 -2.94 9.71 -9.50
C ILE A 76 -3.68 11.03 -9.64
N LEU A 77 -3.01 12.14 -9.30
CA LEU A 77 -3.57 13.47 -9.39
C LEU A 77 -3.86 13.89 -10.84
N GLN A 78 -2.98 13.52 -11.78
CA GLN A 78 -3.19 13.77 -13.21
C GLN A 78 -4.44 13.04 -13.73
N VAL A 79 -4.59 11.75 -13.41
CA VAL A 79 -5.79 10.97 -13.76
C VAL A 79 -7.04 11.59 -13.16
N ALA A 80 -6.96 12.08 -11.92
CA ALA A 80 -8.07 12.74 -11.24
C ALA A 80 -8.50 14.03 -11.93
N VAL A 81 -7.54 14.88 -12.27
CA VAL A 81 -7.79 16.17 -12.94
C VAL A 81 -8.33 15.95 -14.36
N ASP A 82 -7.73 15.04 -15.12
CA ASP A 82 -8.15 14.74 -16.50
C ASP A 82 -9.54 14.10 -16.54
N GLY A 83 -9.81 13.19 -15.58
CA GLY A 83 -11.10 12.55 -15.38
C GLY A 83 -12.15 13.46 -14.73
N LYS A 84 -11.77 14.65 -14.25
CA LYS A 84 -12.61 15.57 -13.46
C LYS A 84 -13.27 14.87 -12.27
N LEU A 85 -12.50 14.05 -11.58
CA LEU A 85 -12.98 13.26 -10.46
C LEU A 85 -13.33 14.17 -9.28
N THR A 86 -14.44 13.84 -8.61
CA THR A 86 -14.80 14.45 -7.33
C THR A 86 -14.00 13.81 -6.18
N GLU A 87 -13.97 14.47 -5.02
CA GLU A 87 -13.22 13.99 -3.84
C GLU A 87 -13.60 12.55 -3.44
N ASP A 88 -14.89 12.21 -3.54
CA ASP A 88 -15.42 10.87 -3.22
C ASP A 88 -15.02 9.80 -4.24
N GLN A 89 -14.59 10.20 -5.44
CA GLN A 89 -14.08 9.30 -6.48
C GLN A 89 -12.55 9.13 -6.43
N MET A 90 -11.87 9.89 -5.57
CA MET A 90 -10.43 9.76 -5.38
C MET A 90 -10.08 8.47 -4.67
N ILE A 91 -8.95 7.85 -5.04
CA ILE A 91 -8.44 6.74 -4.26
C ILE A 91 -8.17 7.18 -2.81
N LYS A 92 -8.55 6.34 -1.87
CA LYS A 92 -8.30 6.52 -0.44
C LYS A 92 -7.03 5.81 0.00
N ARG A 93 -6.67 4.71 -0.68
CA ARG A 93 -5.53 3.87 -0.30
C ARG A 93 -4.72 3.38 -1.48
N LEU A 94 -3.41 3.42 -1.31
CA LEU A 94 -2.41 2.91 -2.23
C LEU A 94 -1.69 1.73 -1.58
N PHE A 95 -1.94 0.52 -2.06
CA PHE A 95 -1.23 -0.68 -1.62
C PHE A 95 0.08 -0.80 -2.39
N VAL A 96 1.17 -1.07 -1.68
CA VAL A 96 2.50 -1.26 -2.27
C VAL A 96 3.02 -2.61 -1.82
N PHE A 97 3.14 -3.56 -2.74
CA PHE A 97 3.64 -4.91 -2.47
C PHE A 97 5.09 -5.00 -2.95
N SER A 98 6.05 -5.08 -2.03
CA SER A 98 7.50 -5.10 -2.36
C SER A 98 8.25 -5.99 -1.38
N ASP A 99 9.46 -6.44 -1.71
CA ASP A 99 10.40 -7.07 -0.77
C ASP A 99 11.38 -6.08 -0.13
N MET A 100 11.27 -4.78 -0.44
CA MET A 100 12.10 -3.71 0.14
C MET A 100 11.54 -3.20 1.47
N GLU A 101 12.38 -2.52 2.25
CA GLU A 101 11.93 -1.72 3.38
C GLU A 101 11.36 -0.38 2.89
N PHE A 102 10.34 0.18 3.56
CA PHE A 102 9.73 1.44 3.11
C PHE A 102 10.75 2.58 2.99
N ASN A 103 11.72 2.66 3.90
CA ASN A 103 12.77 3.69 3.84
C ASN A 103 13.64 3.58 2.59
N GLU A 104 13.92 2.35 2.14
CA GLU A 104 14.64 2.09 0.89
C GLU A 104 13.79 2.51 -0.30
N ALA A 105 12.53 2.09 -0.30
CA ALA A 105 11.56 2.46 -1.33
C ALA A 105 11.28 3.98 -1.37
N ALA A 106 11.35 4.70 -0.26
CA ALA A 106 11.19 6.15 -0.20
C ALA A 106 12.47 6.92 -0.59
N GLY A 107 13.52 6.22 -1.05
CA GLY A 107 14.74 6.85 -1.54
C GLY A 107 15.65 7.42 -0.45
N LYS A 108 15.50 6.98 0.81
CA LYS A 108 16.32 7.43 1.96
C LYS A 108 17.78 6.98 1.88
N TYR A 109 18.07 6.02 1.02
CA TYR A 109 19.43 5.58 0.73
C TYR A 109 19.84 6.07 -0.64
N SER A 110 21.05 6.60 -0.73
CA SER A 110 21.73 6.89 -1.98
C SER A 110 22.84 5.87 -2.18
N TYR A 111 22.98 5.38 -3.41
CA TYR A 111 24.08 4.49 -3.77
C TYR A 111 25.27 5.34 -4.21
N SER A 112 26.37 5.24 -3.47
CA SER A 112 27.64 5.85 -3.88
C SER A 112 28.29 5.01 -4.99
N TYR A 113 29.31 5.57 -5.67
CA TYR A 113 30.09 4.87 -6.70
C TYR A 113 30.73 3.54 -6.22
N GLU A 114 30.76 3.30 -4.91
CA GLU A 114 31.35 2.12 -4.28
C GLU A 114 30.29 1.04 -3.90
N ASN A 115 29.03 1.18 -4.36
CA ASN A 115 27.91 0.27 -4.04
C ASN A 115 27.63 0.10 -2.53
N GLU A 116 27.96 1.10 -1.73
CA GLU A 116 27.55 1.15 -0.31
C GLU A 116 26.31 2.04 -0.18
N ALA A 117 25.26 1.51 0.45
CA ALA A 117 24.04 2.26 0.72
C ALA A 117 24.32 3.34 1.78
N VAL A 118 24.42 4.59 1.36
CA VAL A 118 24.63 5.73 2.26
C VAL A 118 23.28 6.33 2.60
N LEU A 119 22.97 6.39 3.90
CA LEU A 119 21.77 7.03 4.40
C LEU A 119 21.85 8.54 4.12
N ASP A 120 20.89 9.07 3.36
CA ASP A 120 20.75 10.50 3.10
C ASP A 120 19.83 11.10 4.18
N PRO A 121 20.37 11.81 5.17
CA PRO A 121 19.57 12.37 6.26
C PRO A 121 18.68 13.53 5.80
N THR A 122 18.86 14.04 4.57
CA THR A 122 18.05 15.15 4.04
C THR A 122 16.75 14.69 3.38
N LYS A 123 16.64 13.38 3.10
CA LYS A 123 15.43 12.78 2.53
C LYS A 123 14.54 12.23 3.63
N GLU A 124 13.59 13.07 4.04
CA GLU A 124 12.56 12.72 5.02
C GLU A 124 11.21 12.59 4.33
N TRP A 125 10.59 11.42 4.49
CA TRP A 125 9.23 11.15 3.98
C TRP A 125 8.22 12.21 4.40
N GLU A 126 8.33 12.77 5.60
CA GLU A 126 7.40 13.82 6.04
C GLU A 126 7.44 15.06 5.16
N THR A 127 8.61 15.43 4.64
CA THR A 127 8.75 16.55 3.68
C THR A 127 8.12 16.19 2.34
N ASP A 128 8.39 15.00 1.82
CA ASP A 128 7.78 14.52 0.57
C ASP A 128 6.25 14.45 0.67
N TYR A 129 5.76 13.95 1.80
CA TYR A 129 4.34 13.86 2.08
C TYR A 129 3.68 15.24 2.16
N GLN A 130 4.34 16.24 2.78
CA GLN A 130 3.85 17.61 2.78
C GLN A 130 3.77 18.21 1.37
N VAL A 131 4.77 17.93 0.52
CA VAL A 131 4.77 18.35 -0.88
C VAL A 131 3.57 17.73 -1.62
N ILE A 132 3.34 16.42 -1.45
CA ILE A 132 2.19 15.71 -2.03
C ILE A 132 0.86 16.34 -1.56
N GLN A 133 0.72 16.59 -0.25
CA GLN A 133 -0.47 17.25 0.31
C GLN A 133 -0.74 18.63 -0.29
N ASN A 134 0.30 19.41 -0.54
CA ASN A 134 0.17 20.72 -1.16
C ASN A 134 -0.28 20.60 -2.63
N LYS A 135 0.32 19.69 -3.41
CA LYS A 135 -0.08 19.44 -4.81
C LYS A 135 -1.56 19.05 -4.92
N PHE A 136 -2.04 18.16 -4.06
CA PHE A 136 -3.45 17.76 -4.02
C PHE A 136 -4.36 18.95 -3.71
N ARG A 137 -4.00 19.75 -2.71
CA ARG A 137 -4.76 20.94 -2.31
C ARG A 137 -4.83 21.99 -3.41
N GLU A 138 -3.75 22.21 -4.13
CA GLU A 138 -3.69 23.14 -5.27
C GLU A 138 -4.65 22.74 -6.41
N LYS A 139 -4.94 21.44 -6.55
CA LYS A 139 -5.90 20.91 -7.52
C LYS A 139 -7.33 20.80 -6.96
N GLY A 140 -7.55 21.20 -5.70
CA GLY A 140 -8.87 21.20 -5.07
C GLY A 140 -9.20 19.94 -4.27
N TYR A 141 -8.24 19.04 -4.08
CA TYR A 141 -8.43 17.81 -3.30
C TYR A 141 -7.92 17.98 -1.87
N THR A 142 -8.67 17.51 -0.88
CA THR A 142 -8.31 17.68 0.54
C THR A 142 -7.66 16.44 1.15
N ASN A 143 -8.00 15.27 0.63
CA ASN A 143 -7.53 13.99 1.10
C ASN A 143 -6.42 13.48 0.19
N VAL A 144 -5.31 13.10 0.80
CA VAL A 144 -4.23 12.38 0.12
C VAL A 144 -4.40 10.89 0.42
N PRO A 145 -4.28 10.02 -0.59
CA PRO A 145 -4.32 8.58 -0.38
C PRO A 145 -3.29 8.11 0.64
N GLU A 146 -3.69 7.23 1.54
CA GLU A 146 -2.79 6.59 2.50
C GLU A 146 -2.02 5.46 1.82
N ILE A 147 -0.74 5.28 2.17
CA ILE A 147 0.06 4.16 1.68
C ILE A 147 -0.11 2.98 2.64
N VAL A 148 -0.44 1.81 2.11
CA VAL A 148 -0.32 0.53 2.80
C VAL A 148 0.87 -0.21 2.18
N PHE A 149 2.04 -0.05 2.79
CA PHE A 149 3.27 -0.68 2.33
C PHE A 149 3.40 -2.08 2.91
N TRP A 150 3.49 -3.09 2.05
CA TRP A 150 3.46 -4.49 2.39
C TRP A 150 4.74 -5.19 1.94
N ASN A 151 5.59 -5.48 2.92
CA ASN A 151 6.84 -6.20 2.73
C ASN A 151 6.59 -7.72 2.60
N LEU A 152 6.93 -8.29 1.44
CA LEU A 152 6.74 -9.69 1.09
C LEU A 152 8.01 -10.55 1.28
N ARG A 153 9.11 -9.97 1.77
CA ARG A 153 10.39 -10.66 1.97
C ARG A 153 10.31 -11.77 3.02
N ASP A 154 9.61 -11.53 4.13
CA ASP A 154 9.43 -12.54 5.19
C ASP A 154 7.96 -12.99 5.29
N PRO A 155 7.64 -14.26 5.01
CA PRO A 155 6.29 -14.81 5.16
C PRO A 155 5.78 -14.81 6.61
N ARG A 156 6.68 -14.81 7.60
CA ARG A 156 6.38 -14.86 9.04
C ARG A 156 6.62 -13.49 9.65
N SER A 157 5.74 -12.55 9.38
CA SER A 157 5.88 -11.23 9.95
C SER A 157 4.55 -10.68 10.44
N THR A 158 4.63 -9.88 11.49
CA THR A 158 3.48 -9.29 12.18
C THR A 158 3.23 -7.90 11.64
N PRO A 159 1.98 -7.48 11.46
CA PRO A 159 1.69 -6.09 11.07
C PRO A 159 2.29 -5.13 12.12
N VAL A 160 3.22 -4.30 11.70
CA VAL A 160 3.77 -3.22 12.51
C VAL A 160 3.38 -1.92 11.84
N LEU A 161 2.46 -1.16 12.42
CA LEU A 161 2.23 0.18 11.90
C LEU A 161 3.47 1.03 12.14
N GLY A 162 4.04 1.48 11.03
CA GLY A 162 5.10 2.46 11.03
C GLY A 162 4.65 3.75 11.70
N GLN A 163 5.61 4.47 12.26
CA GLN A 163 5.38 5.81 12.80
C GLN A 163 5.32 6.90 11.72
N GLN A 164 5.28 6.51 10.43
CA GLN A 164 5.35 7.45 9.32
C GLN A 164 3.95 7.94 8.95
N LYS A 165 3.80 9.27 8.86
CA LYS A 165 2.51 9.91 8.58
C LYS A 165 1.99 9.49 7.21
N GLY A 166 0.75 9.01 7.16
CA GLY A 166 0.10 8.56 5.93
C GLY A 166 0.59 7.20 5.40
N VAL A 167 1.32 6.41 6.21
CA VAL A 167 1.87 5.11 5.80
C VAL A 167 1.63 4.01 6.84
N ALA A 168 1.05 2.89 6.43
CA ALA A 168 1.05 1.63 7.19
C ALA A 168 2.17 0.76 6.67
N MET A 169 2.81 0.05 7.58
CA MET A 169 3.71 -1.04 7.22
C MET A 169 3.07 -2.36 7.59
N LEU A 170 3.12 -3.30 6.66
CA LEU A 170 2.67 -4.67 6.80
C LEU A 170 3.76 -5.59 6.34
N SER A 171 3.74 -6.80 6.85
CA SER A 171 4.70 -7.82 6.49
C SER A 171 4.06 -9.20 6.64
N GLY A 172 4.52 -10.18 5.86
CA GLY A 172 4.01 -11.55 5.91
C GLY A 172 2.84 -11.85 4.97
N PHE A 173 2.49 -13.14 4.84
CA PHE A 173 1.46 -13.62 3.90
C PHE A 173 0.13 -13.97 4.57
N SER A 174 -0.41 -13.08 5.42
CA SER A 174 -1.67 -13.36 6.09
C SER A 174 -2.87 -12.84 5.31
N LYS A 175 -3.74 -13.76 4.87
CA LYS A 175 -5.06 -13.45 4.27
C LYS A 175 -5.91 -12.57 5.19
N ASN A 176 -5.76 -12.71 6.51
CA ASN A 176 -6.51 -11.92 7.49
C ASN A 176 -6.15 -10.43 7.42
N LEU A 177 -4.94 -10.09 6.95
CA LEU A 177 -4.52 -8.70 6.78
C LEU A 177 -5.32 -8.00 5.68
N LEU A 178 -5.66 -8.68 4.57
CA LEU A 178 -6.51 -8.08 3.54
C LEU A 178 -7.93 -7.84 4.03
N THR A 179 -8.51 -8.80 4.76
CA THR A 179 -9.86 -8.63 5.34
C THR A 179 -9.95 -7.45 6.28
N LEU A 180 -8.87 -7.12 7.01
CA LEU A 180 -8.82 -5.95 7.87
C LEU A 180 -9.04 -4.65 7.09
N PHE A 181 -8.43 -4.48 5.92
CA PHE A 181 -8.61 -3.29 5.07
C PHE A 181 -9.94 -3.30 4.30
N LEU A 182 -10.47 -4.49 3.99
CA LEU A 182 -11.75 -4.67 3.29
C LEU A 182 -12.95 -4.20 4.11
N GLU A 183 -12.89 -4.32 5.43
CA GLU A 183 -14.00 -3.98 6.33
C GLU A 183 -14.17 -2.47 6.56
N GLY A 184 -13.42 -1.63 5.82
CA GLY A 184 -13.63 -0.19 5.81
C GLY A 184 -13.17 0.55 7.07
N SER A 185 -12.47 -0.12 7.99
CA SER A 185 -11.95 0.47 9.23
C SER A 185 -11.05 1.67 8.91
N ASP A 186 -11.19 2.75 9.68
CA ASP A 186 -10.34 3.95 9.59
C ASP A 186 -8.89 3.55 9.89
N PHE A 187 -7.94 4.17 9.21
CA PHE A 187 -6.53 3.84 9.34
C PHE A 187 -6.03 3.97 10.79
N ASN A 188 -6.57 4.96 11.51
CA ASN A 188 -6.29 5.19 12.93
C ASN A 188 -6.78 4.04 13.84
N GLU A 189 -7.65 3.15 13.33
CA GLU A 189 -8.11 1.96 14.05
C GLU A 189 -7.19 0.76 13.86
N PHE A 190 -6.28 0.77 12.88
CA PHE A 190 -5.24 -0.24 12.78
C PHE A 190 -4.14 0.12 13.76
N THR A 191 -4.19 -0.46 14.94
CA THR A 191 -3.05 -0.60 15.87
C THR A 191 -2.78 -2.09 16.06
N PRO A 192 -1.56 -2.54 16.40
CA PRO A 192 -1.30 -3.95 16.67
C PRO A 192 -2.28 -4.54 17.70
N ILE A 193 -2.66 -3.75 18.71
CA ILE A 193 -3.66 -4.10 19.71
C ILE A 193 -5.04 -4.25 19.08
N ARG A 194 -5.52 -3.30 18.29
CA ARG A 194 -6.84 -3.39 17.64
C ARG A 194 -6.92 -4.51 16.62
N VAL A 195 -5.84 -4.75 15.88
CA VAL A 195 -5.72 -5.88 14.95
C VAL A 195 -5.80 -7.20 15.71
N MET A 196 -5.10 -7.31 16.85
CA MET A 196 -5.20 -8.47 17.74
C MET A 196 -6.61 -8.61 18.31
N GLU A 197 -7.17 -7.55 18.91
CA GLU A 197 -8.53 -7.52 19.48
C GLU A 197 -9.57 -7.98 18.46
N LYS A 198 -9.46 -7.52 17.21
CA LYS A 198 -10.36 -7.89 16.12
C LYS A 198 -10.14 -9.33 15.65
N ALA A 199 -8.90 -9.81 15.64
CA ALA A 199 -8.60 -11.22 15.33
C ALA A 199 -9.16 -12.18 16.40
N ILE A 200 -9.26 -11.73 17.66
CA ILE A 200 -9.79 -12.53 18.77
C ILE A 200 -11.23 -12.18 19.17
N SER A 201 -11.92 -11.29 18.44
CA SER A 201 -13.31 -10.90 18.75
C SER A 201 -14.36 -11.87 18.19
N GLY A 202 -13.93 -12.90 17.46
CA GLY A 202 -14.81 -13.93 16.91
C GLY A 202 -15.50 -14.76 18.00
N GLU A 203 -16.71 -15.25 17.73
CA GLU A 203 -17.50 -16.06 18.68
C GLU A 203 -16.76 -17.30 19.21
N GLU A 204 -15.77 -17.78 18.45
CA GLU A 204 -14.89 -18.88 18.81
C GLU A 204 -14.00 -18.60 20.03
N TYR A 205 -13.62 -17.34 20.26
CA TYR A 205 -12.78 -16.93 21.39
C TYR A 205 -13.58 -16.51 22.62
N ASN A 206 -14.90 -16.30 22.50
CA ASN A 206 -15.79 -15.97 23.63
C ASN A 206 -15.83 -17.06 24.71
N LYS A 207 -15.38 -18.28 24.39
CA LYS A 207 -15.36 -19.42 25.31
C LYS A 207 -14.04 -19.54 26.09
N LEU A 208 -13.05 -18.69 25.80
CA LEU A 208 -11.79 -18.71 26.52
C LEU A 208 -11.98 -18.10 27.90
N VAL A 209 -11.59 -18.86 28.93
CA VAL A 209 -11.63 -18.42 30.32
C VAL A 209 -10.19 -18.22 30.76
N VAL A 210 -9.88 -17.06 31.33
CA VAL A 210 -8.58 -16.82 31.95
C VAL A 210 -8.53 -17.66 33.23
N VAL A 211 -7.58 -18.59 33.28
CA VAL A 211 -7.30 -19.37 34.49
C VAL A 211 -6.10 -18.71 35.17
N ASP A 212 -6.33 -18.19 36.37
CA ASP A 212 -5.32 -17.57 37.24
C ASP A 212 -4.56 -18.64 38.06
#